data_AF-A0A520I4N7-F1
#
_entry.id   AF-A0A520I4N7-F1
#
_cell.length_a   1.000
_cell.length_b   1.000
_cell.length_c   1.000
_cell.angle_alpha   90.00
_cell.angle_beta   90.00
_cell.angle_gamma   90.00
#
_symmetry.space_group_name_H-M   'P 1'
#
loop_
_entity.id
_entity.type
_entity.pdbx_description
1 polymer ?
#
loop_
_entity_poly.entity_id
_entity_poly.type
_entity_poly.pdbx_seq_one_letter_code
_entity_poly.pdbx_strand_id
1 'polypeptide(L)'
;GIAPRYGASNVDVRSETYQGEPVGLGPRVPMTVISPWTRGGWVNSQLFDHTSVLRFLEKRFGVAEPNISPWRRAVCGDLTSIFDFDVPHGARLDTRWAAALPSVAGYVEETERLCATAPAPIIAKGEGVPVQEPGTRPARALPYRFAVEPVLSDAALTLNFVNQGPVGIVFGVQDEVNFPGWRYFTVAANSRLSETWPIQADQPHALVVRGPNGFQRDYRGSAGSAGIEAVLVWREDGTAGMMQLRNRGSAPVIIALHCAHSGERREIAVAAGATAKVPIILADHRWYDLMLTSANGMRLRLAGHVETGRPGISEPAAAFPHPA
;
A
#
# COMPACT_ATOMS: atom_id res chain seq x y z
N GLY A 1 14.49 7.95 20.31
CA GLY A 1 14.62 7.82 18.85
C GLY A 1 14.64 6.35 18.48
N ILE A 2 14.36 6.00 17.23
CA ILE A 2 14.43 4.62 16.75
C ILE A 2 15.89 4.30 16.40
N ALA A 3 16.35 3.08 16.72
CA ALA A 3 17.68 2.65 16.31
C ALA A 3 17.77 2.58 14.76
N PRO A 4 18.82 3.11 14.11
CA PRO A 4 18.92 3.19 12.64
C PRO A 4 18.76 1.85 11.90
N ARG A 5 19.08 0.75 12.58
CA ARG A 5 18.88 -0.62 12.07
C ARG A 5 17.41 -0.95 11.79
N TYR A 6 16.46 -0.26 12.42
CA TYR A 6 15.02 -0.43 12.19
C TYR A 6 14.44 0.60 11.22
N GLY A 7 15.26 1.47 10.65
CA GLY A 7 14.84 2.52 9.72
C GLY A 7 14.89 3.90 10.38
N ALA A 8 14.04 4.82 9.90
CA ALA A 8 14.10 6.22 10.27
C ALA A 8 12.73 6.89 10.25
N SER A 9 12.55 7.94 11.04
CA SER A 9 11.32 8.73 11.08
C SER A 9 11.66 10.21 11.20
N ASN A 10 11.07 11.04 10.34
CA ASN A 10 11.07 12.50 10.51
C ASN A 10 9.78 12.99 11.21
N VAL A 11 8.95 12.06 11.69
CA VAL A 11 7.87 12.30 12.66
C VAL A 11 8.38 11.96 14.06
N ASP A 12 7.92 12.69 15.07
CA ASP A 12 8.23 12.41 16.47
C ASP A 12 7.64 11.07 16.92
N VAL A 13 8.54 10.17 17.35
CA VAL A 13 8.29 8.78 17.77
C VAL A 13 8.25 8.60 19.29
N ARG A 14 8.07 9.67 20.07
CA ARG A 14 7.86 9.54 21.52
C ARG A 14 6.70 8.57 21.78
N SER A 15 6.88 7.68 22.75
CA SER A 15 5.90 6.64 23.11
C SER A 15 5.64 5.57 22.04
N GLU A 16 6.45 5.49 20.98
CA GLU A 16 6.39 4.42 19.97
C GLU A 16 7.54 3.42 20.08
N THR A 17 8.33 3.47 21.16
CA THR A 17 9.46 2.57 21.37
C THR A 17 9.47 1.99 22.77
N TYR A 18 9.80 0.72 22.90
CA TYR A 18 10.06 0.04 24.17
C TYR A 18 11.52 -0.42 24.18
N GLN A 19 12.32 0.06 25.14
CA GLN A 19 13.76 -0.24 25.21
C GLN A 19 14.55 0.08 23.91
N GLY A 20 14.13 1.12 23.16
CA GLY A 20 14.75 1.52 21.89
C GLY A 20 14.29 0.75 20.66
N GLU A 21 13.43 -0.26 20.86
CA GLU A 21 12.79 -1.07 19.82
C GLU A 21 11.44 -0.44 19.43
N PRO A 22 11.15 -0.22 18.13
CA PRO A 22 9.84 0.24 17.69
C PRO A 22 8.73 -0.72 18.13
N VAL A 23 7.62 -0.17 18.62
CA VAL A 23 6.45 -0.94 19.05
C VAL A 23 5.26 -0.61 18.17
N GLY A 24 4.85 -1.60 17.38
CA GLY A 24 3.61 -1.56 16.61
C GLY A 24 3.75 -0.99 15.19
N LEU A 25 2.66 -0.91 14.44
CA LEU A 25 1.33 -1.41 14.82
C LEU A 25 1.31 -2.95 14.97
N GLY A 26 0.38 -3.45 15.78
CA GLY A 26 0.22 -4.89 16.00
C GLY A 26 -0.38 -5.63 14.79
N PRO A 27 -0.75 -6.91 14.96
CA PRO A 27 -1.44 -7.67 13.92
C PRO A 27 -2.69 -6.96 13.41
N ARG A 28 -2.92 -7.01 12.09
CA ARG A 28 -4.11 -6.43 11.47
C ARG A 28 -5.36 -7.17 11.95
N VAL A 29 -6.37 -6.40 12.35
CA VAL A 29 -7.70 -6.90 12.73
C VAL A 29 -8.76 -6.39 11.74
N PRO A 30 -9.86 -7.15 11.52
CA PRO A 30 -10.98 -6.66 10.73
C PRO A 30 -11.73 -5.54 11.47
N MET A 31 -12.24 -4.57 10.72
CA MET A 31 -13.14 -3.54 11.22
C MET A 31 -14.29 -3.36 10.22
N THR A 32 -15.54 -3.44 10.71
CA THR A 32 -16.75 -3.18 9.92
C THR A 32 -17.48 -1.99 10.54
N VAL A 33 -17.85 -1.00 9.71
CA VAL A 33 -18.59 0.19 10.15
C VAL A 33 -19.98 0.17 9.53
N ILE A 34 -21.00 -0.04 10.35
CA ILE A 34 -22.41 -0.08 9.93
C ILE A 34 -23.07 1.24 10.29
N SER A 35 -23.46 2.01 9.28
CA SER A 35 -24.00 3.36 9.46
C SER A 35 -24.84 3.76 8.24
N PRO A 36 -25.85 4.65 8.40
CA PRO A 36 -26.54 5.25 7.26
C PRO A 36 -25.62 5.99 6.28
N TRP A 37 -24.40 6.36 6.71
CA TRP A 37 -23.38 7.03 5.90
C TRP A 37 -22.29 6.08 5.34
N THR A 38 -22.41 4.76 5.54
CA THR A 38 -21.48 3.74 4.99
C THR A 38 -22.17 2.77 4.03
N ARG A 39 -23.29 3.18 3.44
CA ARG A 39 -24.08 2.40 2.48
C ARG A 39 -23.25 2.03 1.24
N GLY A 40 -23.50 0.84 0.69
CA GLY A 40 -22.90 0.39 -0.58
C GLY A 40 -21.70 -0.57 -0.45
N GLY A 41 -21.35 -1.01 0.76
CA GLY A 41 -20.33 -2.07 0.94
C GLY A 41 -18.91 -1.64 0.55
N TRP A 42 -18.55 -0.40 0.85
CA TRP A 42 -17.26 0.19 0.50
C TRP A 42 -16.12 -0.37 1.35
N VAL A 43 -14.93 -0.45 0.76
CA VAL A 43 -13.66 -0.64 1.47
C VAL A 43 -12.93 0.69 1.63
N ASN A 44 -12.17 0.83 2.72
CA ASN A 44 -11.28 1.95 2.94
C ASN A 44 -9.92 1.40 3.37
N SER A 45 -8.88 1.66 2.58
CA SER A 45 -7.51 1.16 2.80
C SER A 45 -6.59 2.21 3.43
N GLN A 46 -7.13 3.28 4.01
CA GLN A 46 -6.36 4.17 4.86
C GLN A 46 -5.89 3.37 6.10
N LEU A 47 -4.66 3.63 6.53
CA LEU A 47 -4.12 3.02 7.74
C LEU A 47 -4.88 3.54 8.97
N PHE A 48 -5.50 2.65 9.73
CA PHE A 48 -6.15 2.91 11.01
C PHE A 48 -5.60 1.97 12.08
N ASP A 49 -5.55 2.46 13.31
CA ASP A 49 -5.36 1.66 14.51
C ASP A 49 -6.50 1.90 15.52
N HIS A 50 -6.45 1.24 16.68
CA HIS A 50 -7.48 1.42 17.73
C HIS A 50 -7.60 2.86 18.23
N THR A 51 -6.55 3.68 18.14
CA THR A 51 -6.62 5.10 18.53
C THR A 51 -7.44 5.92 17.53
N SER A 52 -7.64 5.44 16.30
CA SER A 52 -8.50 6.08 15.30
C SER A 52 -9.95 6.22 15.77
N VAL A 53 -10.43 5.31 16.63
CA VAL A 53 -11.76 5.43 17.28
C VAL A 53 -11.81 6.65 18.18
N LEU A 54 -10.77 6.86 18.99
CA LEU A 54 -10.67 8.04 19.85
C LEU A 54 -10.60 9.31 18.99
N ARG A 55 -9.80 9.31 17.91
CA ARG A 55 -9.72 10.45 16.98
C ARG A 55 -11.03 10.77 16.28
N PHE A 56 -11.84 9.75 15.98
CA PHE A 56 -13.19 9.96 15.47
C PHE A 56 -14.08 10.68 16.49
N LEU A 57 -13.99 10.30 17.77
CA LEU A 57 -14.68 11.00 18.86
C LEU A 57 -14.17 12.44 19.02
N GLU A 58 -12.86 12.67 18.89
CA GLU A 58 -12.29 14.03 18.87
C GLU A 58 -12.92 14.88 17.77
N LYS A 59 -12.99 14.33 16.53
CA LYS A 59 -13.62 15.02 15.39
C LYS A 59 -15.10 15.28 15.59
N ARG A 60 -15.83 14.34 16.19
CA ARG A 60 -17.29 14.42 16.35
C ARG A 60 -17.72 15.32 17.50
N PHE A 61 -16.95 15.36 18.59
CA PHE A 61 -17.36 16.01 19.84
C PHE A 61 -16.44 17.15 20.28
N GLY A 62 -15.31 17.39 19.61
CA GLY A 62 -14.38 18.46 19.95
C GLY A 62 -13.59 18.22 21.24
N VAL A 63 -13.47 16.96 21.67
CA VAL A 63 -12.63 16.55 22.81
C VAL A 63 -11.23 16.20 22.32
N ALA A 64 -10.21 16.31 23.17
CA ALA A 64 -8.84 15.92 22.84
C ALA A 64 -8.40 14.72 23.70
N GLU A 65 -7.81 13.70 23.07
CA GLU A 65 -7.12 12.60 23.73
C GLU A 65 -5.61 12.89 23.77
N PRO A 66 -5.06 13.32 24.92
CA PRO A 66 -3.66 13.72 25.01
C PRO A 66 -2.67 12.56 24.92
N ASN A 67 -3.12 11.30 25.08
CA ASN A 67 -2.22 10.13 25.10
C ASN A 67 -1.92 9.55 23.72
N ILE A 68 -2.56 10.03 22.65
CA ILE A 68 -2.21 9.62 21.28
C ILE A 68 -0.90 10.30 20.89
N SER A 69 0.11 9.48 20.57
CA SER A 69 1.43 9.97 20.20
C SER A 69 1.40 10.85 18.94
N PRO A 70 2.41 11.73 18.76
CA PRO A 70 2.56 12.49 17.53
C PRO A 70 2.65 11.59 16.27
N TRP A 71 3.33 10.44 16.37
CA TRP A 71 3.46 9.48 15.28
C TRP A 71 2.11 8.90 14.85
N ARG A 72 1.30 8.42 15.80
CA ARG A 72 -0.04 7.89 15.51
C ARG A 72 -0.95 8.97 14.92
N ARG A 73 -0.85 10.22 15.41
CA ARG A 73 -1.58 11.36 14.85
C ARG A 73 -1.20 11.66 13.40
N ALA A 74 0.07 11.50 13.05
CA ALA A 74 0.57 11.74 11.69
C ALA A 74 0.18 10.62 10.72
N VAL A 75 0.26 9.36 11.16
CA VAL A 75 0.19 8.18 10.27
C VAL A 75 -1.20 7.54 10.22
N CYS A 76 -1.84 7.33 11.36
CA CYS A 76 -3.16 6.70 11.41
C CYS A 76 -4.24 7.70 11.01
N GLY A 77 -5.35 7.24 10.44
CA GLY A 77 -6.50 8.09 10.15
C GLY A 77 -7.39 8.35 11.37
N ASP A 78 -8.45 9.12 11.19
CA ASP A 78 -9.45 9.46 12.22
C ASP A 78 -10.83 8.86 11.94
N LEU A 79 -10.89 7.85 11.06
CA LEU A 79 -12.08 7.15 10.55
C LEU A 79 -13.07 8.00 9.73
N THR A 80 -12.87 9.31 9.59
CA THR A 80 -13.84 10.17 8.89
C THR A 80 -13.97 9.82 7.40
N SER A 81 -12.88 9.38 6.76
CA SER A 81 -12.84 8.97 5.34
C SER A 81 -13.64 7.69 5.03
N ILE A 82 -14.11 6.96 6.05
CA ILE A 82 -14.96 5.77 5.87
C ILE A 82 -16.39 6.20 5.47
N PHE A 83 -16.84 7.33 6.00
CA PHE A 83 -18.20 7.83 5.83
C PHE A 83 -18.33 8.66 4.54
N ASP A 84 -19.49 8.56 3.93
CA ASP A 84 -19.97 9.50 2.92
C ASP A 84 -21.07 10.33 3.57
N PHE A 85 -20.74 11.57 3.93
CA PHE A 85 -21.67 12.48 4.59
C PHE A 85 -22.60 13.20 3.62
N ASP A 86 -22.36 13.09 2.31
CA ASP A 86 -23.14 13.73 1.26
C ASP A 86 -24.35 12.89 0.83
N VAL A 87 -24.51 11.67 1.38
CA VAL A 87 -25.66 10.79 1.11
C VAL A 87 -26.99 11.50 1.48
N PRO A 88 -27.91 11.66 0.50
CA PRO A 88 -29.20 12.32 0.73
C PRO A 88 -30.02 11.66 1.86
N HIS A 89 -30.81 12.46 2.58
CA HIS A 89 -31.60 11.95 3.71
C HIS A 89 -32.54 10.81 3.33
N GLY A 90 -33.25 10.92 2.20
CA GLY A 90 -34.13 9.84 1.72
C GLY A 90 -33.39 8.55 1.43
N ALA A 91 -32.19 8.64 0.85
CA ALA A 91 -31.35 7.48 0.60
C ALA A 91 -30.86 6.84 1.90
N ARG A 92 -30.56 7.64 2.95
CA ARG A 92 -30.16 7.12 4.27
C ARG A 92 -31.25 6.29 4.95
N LEU A 93 -32.52 6.64 4.74
CA LEU A 93 -33.68 5.97 5.35
C LEU A 93 -34.21 4.78 4.53
N ASP A 94 -33.69 4.52 3.33
CA ASP A 94 -34.16 3.41 2.51
C ASP A 94 -33.76 2.05 3.12
N THR A 95 -34.76 1.33 3.64
CA THR A 95 -34.64 -0.01 4.25
C THR A 95 -35.25 -1.11 3.40
N ARG A 96 -35.67 -0.83 2.15
CA ARG A 96 -36.34 -1.84 1.29
C ARG A 96 -35.47 -3.08 1.03
N TRP A 97 -34.15 -2.92 1.06
CA TRP A 97 -33.18 -4.01 0.96
C TRP A 97 -33.31 -5.05 2.08
N ALA A 98 -33.80 -4.65 3.26
CA ALA A 98 -33.99 -5.55 4.40
C ALA A 98 -35.05 -6.62 4.13
N ALA A 99 -36.02 -6.36 3.24
CA ALA A 99 -37.02 -7.34 2.84
C ALA A 99 -36.43 -8.53 2.06
N ALA A 100 -35.22 -8.38 1.49
CA ALA A 100 -34.51 -9.44 0.81
C ALA A 100 -33.63 -10.28 1.75
N LEU A 101 -33.47 -9.87 3.02
CA LEU A 101 -32.71 -10.63 3.99
C LEU A 101 -33.55 -11.75 4.62
N PRO A 102 -32.92 -12.87 5.02
CA PRO A 102 -33.59 -13.88 5.82
C PRO A 102 -34.19 -13.30 7.09
N SER A 103 -35.37 -13.80 7.49
CA SER A 103 -35.98 -13.42 8.75
C SER A 103 -35.12 -13.87 9.93
N VAL A 104 -34.97 -12.98 10.91
CA VAL A 104 -34.26 -13.25 12.18
C VAL A 104 -35.20 -13.61 13.33
N ALA A 105 -36.50 -13.76 13.07
CA ALA A 105 -37.54 -13.91 14.09
C ALA A 105 -37.37 -15.14 15.00
N GLY A 106 -36.61 -16.16 14.57
CA GLY A 106 -36.33 -17.38 15.34
C GLY A 106 -34.93 -17.47 15.95
N TYR A 107 -34.08 -16.45 15.79
CA TYR A 107 -32.65 -16.58 16.15
C TYR A 107 -32.42 -16.82 17.65
N VAL A 108 -33.23 -16.24 18.53
CA VAL A 108 -33.09 -16.45 19.98
C VAL A 108 -33.39 -17.90 20.34
N GLU A 109 -34.55 -18.42 19.92
CA GLU A 109 -34.97 -19.80 20.20
C GLU A 109 -34.02 -20.83 19.55
N GLU A 110 -33.55 -20.55 18.33
CA GLU A 110 -32.52 -21.34 17.67
C GLU A 110 -31.20 -21.34 18.44
N THR A 111 -30.76 -20.17 18.94
CA THR A 111 -29.54 -20.03 19.73
C THR A 111 -29.65 -20.78 21.05
N GLU A 112 -30.77 -20.65 21.78
CA GLU A 112 -31.01 -21.37 23.02
C GLU A 112 -30.99 -22.89 22.79
N ARG A 113 -31.66 -23.36 21.74
CA ARG A 113 -31.64 -24.78 21.35
C ARG A 113 -30.21 -25.25 21.05
N LEU A 114 -29.44 -24.48 20.28
CA LEU A 114 -28.05 -24.81 19.96
C LEU A 114 -27.15 -24.80 21.21
N CYS A 115 -27.29 -23.84 22.11
CA CYS A 115 -26.56 -23.84 23.37
C CYS A 115 -26.87 -25.07 24.24
N ALA A 116 -28.10 -25.58 24.19
CA ALA A 116 -28.51 -26.76 24.93
C ALA A 116 -28.11 -28.09 24.27
N THR A 117 -28.06 -28.16 22.93
CA THR A 117 -27.94 -29.44 22.21
C THR A 117 -26.73 -29.56 21.29
N ALA A 118 -26.07 -28.46 20.93
CA ALA A 118 -24.94 -28.51 20.03
C ALA A 118 -23.74 -29.20 20.69
N PRO A 119 -22.96 -29.99 19.94
CA PRO A 119 -21.71 -30.54 20.45
C PRO A 119 -20.72 -29.41 20.77
N ALA A 120 -19.74 -29.70 21.63
CA ALA A 120 -18.67 -28.76 21.92
C ALA A 120 -17.99 -28.30 20.61
N PRO A 121 -17.63 -27.01 20.47
CA PRO A 121 -16.97 -26.52 19.28
C PRO A 121 -15.64 -27.25 19.10
N ILE A 122 -15.47 -27.87 17.95
CA ILE A 122 -14.18 -28.43 17.54
C ILE A 122 -13.35 -27.31 16.92
N ILE A 123 -12.07 -27.24 17.31
CA ILE A 123 -11.13 -26.33 16.65
C ILE A 123 -10.99 -26.80 15.21
N ALA A 124 -11.45 -25.98 14.26
CA ALA A 124 -11.31 -26.26 12.85
C ALA A 124 -9.81 -26.39 12.52
N LYS A 125 -9.39 -27.57 12.05
CA LYS A 125 -8.08 -27.78 11.44
C LYS A 125 -8.20 -27.40 9.98
N GLY A 126 -8.03 -26.11 9.68
CA GLY A 126 -7.91 -25.66 8.30
C GLY A 126 -6.57 -26.09 7.74
N GLU A 127 -6.57 -26.83 6.63
CA GLU A 127 -5.39 -27.04 5.79
C GLU A 127 -5.41 -26.02 4.65
N GLY A 128 -4.28 -25.34 4.42
CA GLY A 128 -4.11 -24.38 3.32
C GLY A 128 -4.37 -22.92 3.69
N VAL A 129 -4.08 -22.06 2.72
CA VAL A 129 -4.27 -20.61 2.82
C VAL A 129 -5.69 -20.27 2.32
N PRO A 130 -6.48 -19.45 3.05
CA PRO A 130 -7.79 -19.02 2.57
C PRO A 130 -7.71 -18.38 1.19
N VAL A 131 -8.63 -18.77 0.30
CA VAL A 131 -8.74 -18.18 -1.04
C VAL A 131 -9.60 -16.92 -0.94
N GLN A 132 -9.12 -15.81 -1.53
CA GLN A 132 -9.87 -14.58 -1.60
C GLN A 132 -11.08 -14.74 -2.55
N GLU A 133 -12.26 -14.28 -2.13
CA GLU A 133 -13.44 -14.22 -2.98
C GLU A 133 -13.15 -13.42 -4.26
N PRO A 134 -13.59 -13.89 -5.45
CA PRO A 134 -13.39 -13.15 -6.69
C PRO A 134 -14.20 -11.85 -6.70
N GLY A 135 -13.73 -10.89 -7.51
CA GLY A 135 -14.42 -9.62 -7.74
C GLY A 135 -13.73 -8.43 -7.07
N THR A 136 -14.42 -7.28 -7.09
CA THR A 136 -13.95 -6.04 -6.50
C THR A 136 -15.03 -5.39 -5.65
N ARG A 137 -14.62 -4.50 -4.75
CA ARG A 137 -15.53 -3.66 -3.95
C ARG A 137 -15.27 -2.19 -4.27
N PRO A 138 -16.29 -1.32 -4.23
CA PRO A 138 -16.08 0.12 -4.26
C PRO A 138 -15.09 0.55 -3.16
N ALA A 139 -14.14 1.43 -3.47
CA ALA A 139 -13.09 1.88 -2.55
C ALA A 139 -13.17 3.40 -2.30
N ARG A 140 -13.08 3.80 -1.03
CA ARG A 140 -13.06 5.21 -0.63
C ARG A 140 -11.79 5.91 -1.14
N ALA A 141 -11.91 7.21 -1.43
CA ALA A 141 -10.76 8.05 -1.77
C ALA A 141 -9.77 8.08 -0.59
N LEU A 142 -8.46 7.98 -0.89
CA LEU A 142 -7.42 7.98 0.13
C LEU A 142 -6.58 9.26 0.06
N PRO A 143 -5.99 9.72 1.18
CA PRO A 143 -5.23 10.96 1.25
C PRO A 143 -3.77 10.81 0.78
N TYR A 144 -3.44 9.76 0.02
CA TYR A 144 -2.05 9.42 -0.27
C TYR A 144 -1.54 10.09 -1.54
N ARG A 145 -0.41 10.80 -1.42
CA ARG A 145 0.34 11.35 -2.56
C ARG A 145 1.83 11.24 -2.26
N PHE A 146 2.47 10.18 -2.71
CA PHE A 146 3.87 9.89 -2.42
C PHE A 146 4.58 9.16 -3.56
N ALA A 147 5.90 9.12 -3.51
CA ALA A 147 6.75 8.39 -4.43
C ALA A 147 8.00 7.85 -3.73
N VAL A 148 8.63 6.86 -4.34
CA VAL A 148 10.00 6.42 -4.01
C VAL A 148 10.85 6.61 -5.25
N GLU A 149 11.85 7.48 -5.15
CA GLU A 149 12.73 7.85 -6.25
C GLU A 149 14.11 7.19 -6.02
N PRO A 150 14.46 6.13 -6.79
CA PRO A 150 15.74 5.48 -6.68
C PRO A 150 16.84 6.32 -7.32
N VAL A 151 18.00 6.37 -6.67
CA VAL A 151 19.25 6.90 -7.21
C VAL A 151 20.31 5.82 -7.07
N LEU A 152 20.82 5.37 -8.21
CA LEU A 152 21.78 4.28 -8.30
C LEU A 152 23.17 4.81 -8.62
N SER A 153 24.16 4.25 -7.95
CA SER A 153 25.59 4.38 -8.26
C SER A 153 26.24 2.99 -8.32
N ASP A 154 27.51 2.92 -8.67
CA ASP A 154 28.26 1.65 -8.73
C ASP A 154 28.41 0.98 -7.35
N ALA A 155 28.18 1.72 -6.25
CA ALA A 155 28.39 1.25 -4.89
C ALA A 155 27.14 1.32 -3.99
N ALA A 156 26.06 1.96 -4.46
CA ALA A 156 24.88 2.16 -3.62
C ALA A 156 23.57 2.33 -4.40
N LEU A 157 22.47 1.93 -3.76
CA LEU A 157 21.11 2.34 -4.10
C LEU A 157 20.57 3.25 -2.99
N THR A 158 20.36 4.51 -3.32
CA THR A 158 19.66 5.47 -2.44
C THR A 158 18.18 5.50 -2.79
N LEU A 159 17.32 5.31 -1.80
CA LEU A 159 15.88 5.49 -1.95
C LEU A 159 15.48 6.82 -1.34
N ASN A 160 14.93 7.71 -2.15
CA ASN A 160 14.32 8.96 -1.68
C ASN A 160 12.82 8.74 -1.52
N PHE A 161 12.36 8.70 -0.27
CA PHE A 161 10.95 8.61 0.08
C PHE A 161 10.37 10.02 0.09
N VAL A 162 9.46 10.31 -0.86
CA VAL A 162 8.87 11.63 -1.04
C VAL A 162 7.39 11.57 -0.69
N ASN A 163 6.96 12.39 0.26
CA ASN A 163 5.55 12.52 0.63
C ASN A 163 5.06 13.94 0.32
N GLN A 164 4.17 14.06 -0.66
CA GLN A 164 3.50 15.29 -1.04
C GLN A 164 2.04 15.32 -0.53
N GLY A 165 1.66 14.32 0.27
CA GLY A 165 0.32 14.18 0.83
C GLY A 165 0.19 14.86 2.19
N PRO A 166 -1.07 15.05 2.64
CA PRO A 166 -1.39 15.67 3.93
C PRO A 166 -1.23 14.74 5.14
N VAL A 167 -0.98 13.45 4.95
CA VAL A 167 -0.80 12.47 6.03
C VAL A 167 0.58 11.80 5.96
N GLY A 168 1.08 11.34 7.10
CA GLY A 168 2.32 10.59 7.17
C GLY A 168 2.23 9.24 6.44
N ILE A 169 3.33 8.82 5.81
CA ILE A 169 3.44 7.54 5.10
C ILE A 169 4.49 6.68 5.80
N VAL A 170 4.18 5.40 5.96
CA VAL A 170 5.13 4.40 6.43
C VAL A 170 5.49 3.49 5.25
N PHE A 171 6.78 3.39 4.99
CA PHE A 171 7.35 2.43 4.05
C PHE A 171 8.06 1.32 4.82
N GLY A 172 7.80 0.07 4.47
CA GLY A 172 8.62 -1.06 4.88
C GLY A 172 9.64 -1.36 3.78
N VAL A 173 10.89 -1.57 4.13
CA VAL A 173 11.95 -2.01 3.22
C VAL A 173 12.58 -3.30 3.73
N GLN A 174 12.61 -4.31 2.89
CA GLN A 174 13.30 -5.57 3.13
C GLN A 174 14.49 -5.66 2.18
N ASP A 175 15.67 -5.95 2.74
CA ASP A 175 16.84 -6.35 1.97
C ASP A 175 16.95 -7.87 2.06
N GLU A 176 16.47 -8.57 1.03
CA GLU A 176 16.38 -10.03 1.02
C GLU A 176 17.76 -10.72 0.96
N VAL A 177 18.84 -9.97 0.76
CA VAL A 177 20.21 -10.51 0.68
C VAL A 177 20.96 -10.31 2.00
N ASN A 178 20.94 -9.09 2.54
CA ASN A 178 21.83 -8.71 3.66
C ASN A 178 21.11 -8.56 5.00
N PHE A 179 19.77 -8.55 5.05
CA PHE A 179 19.03 -8.32 6.29
C PHE A 179 17.72 -9.13 6.38
N PRO A 180 17.62 -10.10 7.31
CA PRO A 180 16.47 -11.00 7.38
C PRO A 180 15.17 -10.37 7.92
N GLY A 181 15.06 -9.04 8.00
CA GLY A 181 13.92 -8.32 8.57
C GLY A 181 13.44 -7.13 7.75
N TRP A 182 12.50 -6.38 8.33
CA TRP A 182 11.95 -5.15 7.75
C TRP A 182 12.51 -3.91 8.46
N ARG A 183 12.93 -2.92 7.68
CA ARG A 183 13.23 -1.55 8.13
C ARG A 183 12.03 -0.66 7.80
N TYR A 184 11.65 0.23 8.71
CA TYR A 184 10.48 1.09 8.54
C TYR A 184 10.88 2.57 8.46
N PHE A 185 10.36 3.24 7.43
CA PHE A 185 10.62 4.64 7.16
C PHE A 185 9.33 5.43 7.24
N THR A 186 9.21 6.30 8.24
CA THR A 186 8.07 7.20 8.37
C THR A 186 8.41 8.57 7.79
N VAL A 187 7.64 9.00 6.80
CA VAL A 187 7.76 10.30 6.16
C VAL A 187 6.55 11.15 6.50
N ALA A 188 6.77 12.22 7.25
CA ALA A 188 5.78 13.23 7.61
C ALA A 188 5.10 13.81 6.35
N ALA A 189 3.92 14.38 6.55
CA ALA A 189 3.20 15.11 5.51
C ALA A 189 4.09 16.19 4.87
N ASN A 190 4.02 16.34 3.55
CA ASN A 190 4.79 17.34 2.79
C ASN A 190 6.32 17.32 3.08
N SER A 191 6.88 16.13 3.25
CA SER A 191 8.28 15.95 3.64
C SER A 191 8.98 14.87 2.83
N ARG A 192 10.26 14.67 3.10
CA ARG A 192 11.09 13.64 2.48
C ARG A 192 12.03 12.99 3.49
N LEU A 193 12.45 11.78 3.17
CA LEU A 193 13.49 11.05 3.85
C LEU A 193 14.32 10.28 2.83
N SER A 194 15.61 10.12 3.06
CA SER A 194 16.50 9.35 2.19
C SER A 194 17.27 8.34 3.00
N GLU A 195 17.49 7.17 2.41
CA GLU A 195 18.32 6.12 3.00
C GLU A 195 19.12 5.46 1.87
N THR A 196 20.35 5.05 2.18
CA THR A 196 21.28 4.47 1.22
C THR A 196 21.63 3.05 1.62
N TRP A 197 21.42 2.12 0.68
CA TRP A 197 21.84 0.74 0.81
C TRP A 197 23.11 0.52 -0.01
N PRO A 198 24.16 -0.10 0.58
CA PRO A 198 25.30 -0.52 -0.21
C PRO A 198 24.88 -1.60 -1.20
N ILE A 199 25.32 -1.47 -2.44
CA ILE A 199 25.22 -2.54 -3.44
C ILE A 199 26.64 -2.79 -3.95
N GLN A 200 26.98 -4.06 -4.13
CA GLN A 200 28.29 -4.46 -4.60
C GLN A 200 28.15 -4.97 -6.04
N ALA A 201 29.00 -4.48 -6.94
CA ALA A 201 28.89 -4.81 -8.36
C ALA A 201 29.02 -6.31 -8.65
N ASP A 202 29.73 -7.05 -7.79
CA ASP A 202 29.99 -8.49 -7.87
C ASP A 202 28.96 -9.35 -7.11
N GLN A 203 27.96 -8.75 -6.46
CA GLN A 203 26.93 -9.47 -5.71
C GLN A 203 25.51 -9.15 -6.21
N PRO A 204 24.57 -10.09 -6.06
CA PRO A 204 23.17 -9.79 -6.30
C PRO A 204 22.63 -8.83 -5.23
N HIS A 205 21.61 -8.06 -5.60
CA HIS A 205 20.82 -7.26 -4.67
C HIS A 205 19.33 -7.53 -4.87
N ALA A 206 18.56 -7.45 -3.78
CA ALA A 206 17.11 -7.60 -3.80
C ALA A 206 16.48 -6.75 -2.69
N LEU A 207 16.07 -5.55 -3.05
CA LEU A 207 15.41 -4.60 -2.15
C LEU A 207 13.92 -4.52 -2.49
N VAL A 208 13.07 -4.84 -1.51
CA VAL A 208 11.61 -4.78 -1.65
C VAL A 208 11.08 -3.68 -0.74
N VAL A 209 10.38 -2.72 -1.33
CA VAL A 209 9.69 -1.62 -0.64
C VAL A 209 8.20 -1.87 -0.69
N ARG A 210 7.53 -1.77 0.46
CA ARG A 210 6.07 -1.79 0.59
C ARG A 210 5.58 -0.49 1.20
N GLY A 211 4.46 0.01 0.71
CA GLY A 211 3.78 1.19 1.23
C GLY A 211 2.27 0.97 1.32
N PRO A 212 1.50 2.01 1.68
CA PRO A 212 0.06 1.89 1.79
C PRO A 212 -0.60 1.67 0.42
N ASN A 213 -1.83 1.15 0.46
CA ASN A 213 -2.72 0.91 -0.69
C ASN A 213 -2.05 0.15 -1.87
N GLY A 214 -1.41 -0.98 -1.55
CA GLY A 214 -0.81 -1.87 -2.55
C GLY A 214 0.48 -1.35 -3.19
N PHE A 215 1.05 -0.25 -2.71
CA PHE A 215 2.32 0.25 -3.22
C PHE A 215 3.44 -0.76 -2.98
N GLN A 216 4.11 -1.16 -4.06
CA GLN A 216 5.28 -2.03 -4.02
C GLN A 216 6.35 -1.58 -5.02
N ARG A 217 7.61 -1.62 -4.59
CA ARG A 217 8.78 -1.46 -5.46
C ARG A 217 9.76 -2.59 -5.21
N ASP A 218 10.12 -3.32 -6.26
CA ASP A 218 11.18 -4.32 -6.18
C ASP A 218 12.36 -3.82 -7.00
N TYR A 219 13.53 -3.74 -6.39
CA TYR A 219 14.80 -3.41 -7.03
C TYR A 219 15.70 -4.63 -6.92
N ARG A 220 15.72 -5.46 -7.97
CA ARG A 220 16.50 -6.69 -8.02
C ARG A 220 17.50 -6.64 -9.17
N GLY A 221 18.68 -7.19 -8.94
CA GLY A 221 19.71 -7.32 -9.96
C GLY A 221 20.73 -8.40 -9.61
N SER A 222 21.20 -9.11 -10.62
CA SER A 222 22.36 -10.01 -10.53
C SER A 222 23.68 -9.20 -10.44
N ALA A 223 24.77 -9.88 -10.09
CA ALA A 223 26.11 -9.31 -10.19
C ALA A 223 26.34 -8.76 -11.62
N GLY A 224 26.79 -7.50 -11.73
CA GLY A 224 27.01 -6.81 -12.99
C GLY A 224 25.75 -6.44 -13.78
N SER A 225 24.56 -6.51 -13.18
CA SER A 225 23.30 -6.12 -13.84
C SER A 225 23.27 -4.64 -14.24
N ALA A 226 22.45 -4.30 -15.25
CA ALA A 226 22.31 -2.90 -15.66
C ALA A 226 21.72 -2.08 -14.52
N GLY A 227 22.39 -0.97 -14.24
CA GLY A 227 21.90 0.01 -13.31
C GLY A 227 20.81 0.88 -13.91
N ILE A 228 19.54 0.45 -13.80
CA ILE A 228 18.39 1.20 -14.29
C ILE A 228 17.63 1.84 -13.14
N GLU A 229 17.48 3.16 -13.21
CA GLU A 229 16.54 3.89 -12.37
C GLU A 229 15.21 4.02 -13.09
N ALA A 230 14.12 3.65 -12.42
CA ALA A 230 12.76 3.82 -12.93
C ALA A 230 11.97 4.74 -12.01
N VAL A 231 11.50 5.86 -12.56
CA VAL A 231 10.66 6.85 -11.84
C VAL A 231 9.36 7.03 -12.60
N LEU A 232 8.24 6.97 -11.89
CA LEU A 232 6.89 7.19 -12.44
C LEU A 232 6.35 8.54 -11.98
N VAL A 233 5.89 9.34 -12.94
CA VAL A 233 5.17 10.59 -12.67
C VAL A 233 3.78 10.49 -13.27
N TRP A 234 2.76 10.48 -12.41
CA TRP A 234 1.36 10.38 -12.82
C TRP A 234 0.75 11.74 -13.08
N ARG A 235 -0.22 11.80 -14.00
CA ARG A 235 -1.09 12.96 -14.18
C ARG A 235 -2.05 13.08 -12.99
N GLU A 236 -2.49 14.30 -12.69
CA GLU A 236 -3.40 14.54 -11.57
C GLU A 236 -4.78 13.89 -11.74
N ASP A 237 -5.21 13.69 -12.99
CA ASP A 237 -6.46 12.99 -13.31
C ASP A 237 -6.37 11.46 -13.14
N GLY A 238 -5.16 10.91 -12.92
CA GLY A 238 -4.88 9.50 -12.75
C GLY A 238 -5.10 8.64 -13.99
N THR A 239 -5.19 9.23 -15.18
CA THR A 239 -5.47 8.50 -16.45
C THR A 239 -4.21 7.97 -17.13
N ALA A 240 -3.08 8.65 -16.91
CA ALA A 240 -1.82 8.29 -17.52
C ALA A 240 -0.65 8.81 -16.68
N GLY A 241 0.54 8.32 -16.99
CA GLY A 241 1.79 8.79 -16.43
C GLY A 241 2.94 8.69 -17.43
N MET A 242 4.07 9.23 -17.01
CA MET A 242 5.33 9.12 -17.72
C MET A 242 6.33 8.37 -16.85
N MET A 243 6.79 7.23 -17.33
CA MET A 243 7.90 6.52 -16.74
C MET A 243 9.20 7.03 -17.34
N GLN A 244 10.14 7.41 -16.49
CA GLN A 244 11.51 7.76 -16.88
C GLN A 244 12.42 6.59 -16.53
N LEU A 245 13.09 6.04 -17.54
CA LEU A 245 14.05 4.95 -17.41
C LEU A 245 15.44 5.51 -17.69
N ARG A 246 16.25 5.65 -16.65
CA ARG A 246 17.62 6.16 -16.78
C ARG A 246 18.61 5.01 -16.69
N ASN A 247 19.41 4.85 -17.74
CA ASN A 247 20.50 3.90 -17.77
C ASN A 247 21.76 4.52 -17.17
N ARG A 248 22.16 4.04 -15.99
CA ARG A 248 23.41 4.42 -15.31
C ARG A 248 24.61 3.58 -15.73
N GLY A 249 24.39 2.51 -16.49
CA GLY A 249 25.44 1.66 -17.01
C GLY A 249 26.22 2.29 -18.17
N SER A 250 27.36 1.67 -18.47
CA SER A 250 28.27 2.03 -19.57
C SER A 250 27.92 1.39 -20.91
N ALA A 251 26.91 0.51 -20.96
CA ALA A 251 26.45 -0.18 -22.16
C ALA A 251 24.95 0.07 -22.41
N PRO A 252 24.48 0.04 -23.68
CA PRO A 252 23.06 0.09 -23.98
C PRO A 252 22.34 -1.13 -23.38
N VAL A 253 21.09 -0.93 -22.98
CA VAL A 253 20.21 -1.99 -22.45
C VAL A 253 18.92 -2.06 -23.25
N ILE A 254 18.35 -3.25 -23.39
CA ILE A 254 16.98 -3.46 -23.85
C ILE A 254 16.17 -3.90 -22.64
N ILE A 255 15.12 -3.14 -22.31
CA ILE A 255 14.25 -3.39 -21.17
C ILE A 255 12.92 -3.91 -21.70
N ALA A 256 12.54 -5.12 -21.30
CA ALA A 256 11.21 -5.67 -21.53
C ALA A 256 10.28 -5.21 -20.41
N LEU A 257 9.24 -4.47 -20.77
CA LEU A 257 8.15 -4.05 -19.89
C LEU A 257 6.96 -4.99 -20.06
N HIS A 258 6.34 -5.38 -18.96
CA HIS A 258 5.06 -6.08 -18.90
C HIS A 258 4.13 -5.44 -17.87
N CYS A 259 2.84 -5.27 -18.17
CA CYS A 259 1.83 -4.80 -17.21
C CYS A 259 0.85 -5.93 -16.86
N ALA A 260 0.69 -6.23 -15.57
CA ALA A 260 -0.14 -7.35 -15.15
C ALA A 260 -1.66 -7.11 -15.23
N HIS A 261 -2.09 -5.84 -15.25
CA HIS A 261 -3.50 -5.50 -15.40
C HIS A 261 -3.93 -5.36 -16.87
N SER A 262 -3.09 -4.77 -17.73
CA SER A 262 -3.43 -4.55 -19.15
C SER A 262 -2.88 -5.61 -20.11
N GLY A 263 -1.92 -6.42 -19.68
CA GLY A 263 -1.22 -7.39 -20.54
C GLY A 263 -0.24 -6.74 -21.51
N GLU A 264 -0.05 -5.42 -21.42
CA GLU A 264 0.83 -4.67 -22.29
C GLU A 264 2.27 -5.19 -22.21
N ARG A 265 2.92 -5.33 -23.38
CA ARG A 265 4.34 -5.66 -23.51
C ARG A 265 5.04 -4.65 -24.41
N ARG A 266 6.20 -4.15 -24.01
CA ARG A 266 7.05 -3.26 -24.82
C ARG A 266 8.52 -3.58 -24.61
N GLU A 267 9.32 -3.51 -25.66
CA GLU A 267 10.77 -3.46 -25.56
C GLU A 267 11.24 -2.01 -25.68
N ILE A 268 12.09 -1.59 -24.75
CA ILE A 268 12.57 -0.21 -24.67
C ILE A 268 14.10 -0.24 -24.68
N ALA A 269 14.69 0.24 -25.77
CA ALA A 269 16.13 0.43 -25.86
C ALA A 269 16.55 1.73 -25.16
N VAL A 270 17.50 1.64 -24.24
CA VAL A 270 18.06 2.79 -23.53
C VAL A 270 19.57 2.79 -23.69
N ALA A 271 20.11 3.75 -24.43
CA ALA A 271 21.55 3.91 -24.61
C ALA A 271 22.26 4.15 -23.26
N ALA A 272 23.56 3.85 -23.21
CA ALA A 272 24.38 4.12 -22.02
C ALA A 272 24.27 5.60 -21.60
N GLY A 273 24.06 5.86 -20.31
CA GLY A 273 23.89 7.21 -19.77
C GLY A 273 22.59 7.94 -20.17
N ALA A 274 21.77 7.36 -21.06
CA ALA A 274 20.57 8.02 -21.58
C ALA A 274 19.35 7.82 -20.66
N THR A 275 18.31 8.61 -20.91
CA THR A 275 17.00 8.45 -20.28
C THR A 275 15.93 8.29 -21.34
N ALA A 276 15.18 7.18 -21.28
CA ALA A 276 13.98 6.97 -22.08
C ALA A 276 12.74 7.45 -21.32
N LYS A 277 11.79 8.02 -22.06
CA LYS A 277 10.48 8.44 -21.55
C LYS A 277 9.42 7.52 -22.14
N VAL A 278 8.70 6.81 -21.28
CA VAL A 278 7.73 5.78 -21.67
C VAL A 278 6.36 6.19 -21.15
N PRO A 279 5.39 6.53 -22.03
CA PRO A 279 4.04 6.85 -21.60
C PRO A 279 3.33 5.57 -21.13
N ILE A 280 2.71 5.65 -19.96
CA ILE A 280 1.91 4.58 -19.35
C ILE A 280 0.46 5.06 -19.30
N ILE A 281 -0.45 4.29 -19.88
CA ILE A 281 -1.90 4.54 -19.79
C ILE A 281 -2.46 3.65 -18.69
N LEU A 282 -3.29 4.21 -17.83
CA LEU A 282 -3.97 3.45 -16.77
C LEU A 282 -5.39 3.09 -17.20
N ALA A 283 -5.83 1.92 -16.77
CA ALA A 283 -7.25 1.59 -16.79
C ALA A 283 -8.02 2.47 -15.78
N ASP A 284 -9.35 2.55 -15.95
CA ASP A 284 -10.22 3.40 -15.12
C ASP A 284 -10.12 3.11 -13.61
N HIS A 285 -9.77 1.88 -13.25
CA HIS A 285 -9.56 1.46 -11.87
C HIS A 285 -8.24 1.95 -11.26
N ARG A 286 -7.34 2.56 -12.05
CA ARG A 286 -6.08 3.22 -11.63
C ARG A 286 -5.07 2.35 -10.88
N TRP A 287 -5.23 1.03 -10.93
CA TRP A 287 -4.23 0.07 -10.43
C TRP A 287 -3.21 -0.22 -11.52
N TYR A 288 -1.95 -0.34 -11.14
CA TYR A 288 -0.85 -0.71 -12.01
C TYR A 288 0.06 -1.72 -11.33
N ASP A 289 0.63 -2.60 -12.14
CA ASP A 289 1.68 -3.53 -11.74
C ASP A 289 2.58 -3.79 -12.95
N LEU A 290 3.69 -3.07 -12.99
CA LEU A 290 4.66 -3.07 -14.09
C LEU A 290 5.87 -3.90 -13.69
N MET A 291 6.24 -4.89 -14.50
CA MET A 291 7.50 -5.61 -14.40
C MET A 291 8.42 -5.14 -15.52
N LEU A 292 9.65 -4.82 -15.17
CA LEU A 292 10.70 -4.48 -16.11
C LEU A 292 11.84 -5.49 -15.95
N THR A 293 12.24 -6.13 -17.03
CA THR A 293 13.35 -7.09 -17.04
C THR A 293 14.33 -6.75 -18.15
N SER A 294 15.57 -7.21 -17.98
CA SER A 294 16.61 -7.14 -19.02
C SER A 294 17.42 -8.43 -19.01
N ALA A 295 17.99 -8.78 -20.16
CA ALA A 295 18.80 -9.98 -20.34
C ALA A 295 20.03 -10.06 -19.41
N ASN A 296 20.49 -8.92 -18.88
CA ASN A 296 21.59 -8.84 -17.91
C ASN A 296 21.17 -9.03 -16.44
N GLY A 297 19.98 -9.60 -16.19
CA GLY A 297 19.55 -9.99 -14.83
C GLY A 297 18.94 -8.87 -14.00
N MET A 298 18.72 -7.68 -14.54
CA MET A 298 17.93 -6.63 -13.89
C MET A 298 16.45 -7.03 -13.88
N ARG A 299 15.78 -6.90 -12.71
CA ARG A 299 14.34 -7.06 -12.54
C ARG A 299 13.80 -5.97 -11.61
N LEU A 300 12.93 -5.10 -12.14
CA LEU A 300 12.23 -4.08 -11.37
C LEU A 300 10.73 -4.38 -11.36
N ARG A 301 10.06 -4.20 -10.22
CA ARG A 301 8.59 -4.20 -10.15
C ARG A 301 8.09 -2.88 -9.62
N LEU A 302 7.12 -2.27 -10.29
CA LEU A 302 6.47 -1.03 -9.88
C LEU A 302 4.96 -1.28 -9.81
N ALA A 303 4.42 -1.47 -8.61
CA ALA A 303 2.99 -1.70 -8.40
C ALA A 303 2.35 -0.68 -7.44
N GLY A 304 1.04 -0.46 -7.58
CA GLY A 304 0.25 0.37 -6.69
C GLY A 304 -1.01 0.92 -7.34
N HIS A 305 -1.62 1.91 -6.69
CA HIS A 305 -2.81 2.61 -7.15
C HIS A 305 -2.55 4.12 -7.23
N VAL A 306 -3.14 4.79 -8.22
CA VAL A 306 -3.07 6.26 -8.35
C VAL A 306 -4.27 6.92 -7.69
N GLU A 307 -4.01 7.64 -6.60
CA GLU A 307 -5.00 8.45 -5.90
C GLU A 307 -5.27 9.77 -6.62
N THR A 308 -6.55 10.11 -6.76
CA THR A 308 -7.02 11.35 -7.42
C THR A 308 -7.96 12.17 -6.51
N GLY A 309 -8.09 11.77 -5.24
CA GLY A 309 -9.09 12.30 -4.32
C GLY A 309 -10.53 11.84 -4.64
N ARG A 310 -10.71 10.96 -5.63
CA ARG A 310 -12.01 10.39 -6.00
C ARG A 310 -12.09 8.92 -5.58
N PRO A 311 -13.30 8.40 -5.31
CA PRO A 311 -13.48 6.97 -5.06
C PRO A 311 -13.01 6.11 -6.24
N GLY A 312 -12.76 4.83 -5.98
CA GLY A 312 -12.28 3.85 -6.94
C GLY A 312 -12.84 2.46 -6.66
N ILE A 313 -12.05 1.43 -6.95
CA ILE A 313 -12.35 0.04 -6.59
C ILE A 313 -11.14 -0.59 -5.90
N SER A 314 -11.36 -1.63 -5.11
CA SER A 314 -10.29 -2.49 -4.61
C SER A 314 -9.50 -3.10 -5.77
N GLU A 315 -8.23 -3.45 -5.54
CA GLU A 315 -7.37 -4.03 -6.58
C GLU A 315 -8.07 -5.22 -7.27
N PRO A 316 -8.29 -5.15 -8.60
CA PRO A 316 -8.79 -6.29 -9.34
C PRO A 316 -7.69 -7.35 -9.45
N ALA A 317 -8.08 -8.62 -9.50
CA ALA A 317 -7.13 -9.69 -9.82
C ALA A 317 -6.39 -9.37 -11.13
N ALA A 318 -5.07 -9.53 -11.11
CA ALA A 318 -4.25 -9.32 -12.30
C ALA A 318 -4.69 -10.30 -13.40
N ALA A 319 -5.18 -9.77 -14.53
CA ALA A 319 -5.62 -10.58 -15.66
C ALA A 319 -4.44 -11.26 -16.38
N PHE A 320 -3.25 -10.67 -16.27
CA PHE A 320 -2.02 -11.12 -16.91
C PHE A 320 -0.91 -11.19 -15.86
N PRO A 321 -0.98 -12.11 -14.88
CA PRO A 321 0.01 -12.17 -13.81
C PRO A 321 1.42 -12.25 -14.36
N HIS A 322 2.37 -11.57 -13.71
CA HIS A 322 3.77 -11.67 -14.10
C HIS A 322 4.22 -13.14 -14.05
N PRO A 323 5.06 -13.57 -15.00
CA PRO A 323 5.68 -14.89 -14.89
C PRO A 323 6.44 -14.99 -13.57
N ALA A 324 6.38 -16.18 -12.96
CA ALA A 324 7.14 -16.52 -11.77
C ALA A 324 8.63 -16.20 -11.98
#